data_AF-A0A1B4LGE7-F1
#
_entry.id   AF-A0A1B4LGE7-F1
#
_cell.length_a   1.000
_cell.length_b   1.000
_cell.length_c   1.000
_cell.angle_alpha   90.00
_cell.angle_beta   90.00
_cell.angle_gamma   90.00
#
_symmetry.space_group_name_H-M   'P 1'
#
loop_
_entity.id
_entity.type
_entity.pdbx_description
1 polymer ?
#
loop_
_entity_poly.entity_id
_entity_poly.type
_entity_poly.pdbx_seq_one_letter_code
_entity_poly.pdbx_strand_id
1 'polypeptide(L)'
;MIVSAGLAALVASSAAHALRIDEATFKYYGGDSADLANSIKTHNDQLRAFSYETPWLAVGEVGGCTATWLGDNGGWTYVLTAAHCAGYQGTETAVTKRFTTLDRRVVASGRGTAYVPPQRINKPAGMGGASTDIAILKLPTLHPIADVLGKPVERPILNDDPHEKDRDVIFVGYGSWGVGAKGSGSYWPANGERRLYGRSRIDSIFELGYGIGASYRSAGPSPFWTRTASGDSGSAWWQIRDGKPVIIATTNGGGDNYSTGARVSKYVDWIKSVYPEARFLSAEQPAGCIVSLQTAARYCLPVGQRSGYALPSWIYAHDVFVDAAPGTAVMLSDWDNLSYNRIATFVGTVENGGLKQVKAVNGQVLDFSRPHSMRVVRDTTPLGCIVSLTSGAKYCLPAGQRSGRALPSWIYANEVQVEAAAGIAVMLSDTDDLAFNRVATFTGLTQNWELKKAKAWNGEDLDFSRPKSMRVVQQ
;
A
#
# COMPACT_ATOMS: atom_id res chain seq x y z
N MET A 1 -57.88 31.90 -19.31
CA MET A 1 -56.54 31.63 -19.87
C MET A 1 -55.54 32.04 -18.79
N ILE A 2 -55.13 31.09 -17.94
CA ILE A 2 -54.14 31.30 -16.87
C ILE A 2 -53.20 30.11 -16.99
N VAL A 3 -51.98 30.37 -17.46
CA VAL A 3 -50.91 29.37 -17.54
C VAL A 3 -50.14 29.44 -16.23
N SER A 4 -50.29 28.42 -15.40
CA SER A 4 -49.45 28.21 -14.21
C SER A 4 -48.08 27.69 -14.67
N ALA A 5 -47.05 28.52 -14.50
CA ALA A 5 -45.66 28.10 -14.65
C ALA A 5 -45.24 27.31 -13.41
N GLY A 6 -45.03 26.00 -13.58
CA GLY A 6 -44.45 25.14 -12.57
C GLY A 6 -42.97 25.47 -12.36
N LEU A 7 -42.59 25.74 -11.12
CA LEU A 7 -41.20 25.89 -10.70
C LEU A 7 -40.51 24.53 -10.80
N ALA A 8 -39.66 24.34 -11.82
CA ALA A 8 -38.75 23.22 -11.88
C ALA A 8 -37.67 23.41 -10.81
N ALA A 9 -37.65 22.57 -9.78
CA ALA A 9 -36.55 22.50 -8.84
C ALA A 9 -35.30 21.97 -9.58
N LEU A 10 -34.38 22.88 -9.88
CA LEU A 10 -33.02 22.56 -10.30
C LEU A 10 -32.33 21.81 -9.15
N VAL A 11 -32.28 20.48 -9.28
CA VAL A 11 -31.36 19.65 -8.49
C VAL A 11 -29.96 20.09 -8.90
N ALA A 12 -29.29 20.85 -8.03
CA ALA A 12 -27.88 21.16 -8.18
C ALA A 12 -27.10 19.86 -8.09
N SER A 13 -26.81 19.24 -9.23
CA SER A 13 -25.83 18.19 -9.36
C SER A 13 -24.47 18.79 -8.99
N SER A 14 -24.02 18.50 -7.77
CA SER A 14 -22.69 18.86 -7.27
C SER A 14 -21.64 18.42 -8.30
N ALA A 15 -20.86 19.38 -8.79
CA ALA A 15 -19.85 19.13 -9.81
C ALA A 15 -18.86 18.03 -9.36
N ALA A 16 -18.74 17.01 -10.21
CA ALA A 16 -17.93 15.82 -10.02
C ALA A 16 -16.44 16.12 -10.30
N HIS A 17 -15.57 15.86 -9.33
CA HIS A 17 -14.10 16.02 -9.39
C HIS A 17 -13.44 14.91 -8.59
N ALA A 18 -12.25 14.36 -8.86
CA ALA A 18 -11.63 13.29 -8.04
C ALA A 18 -10.12 13.47 -7.90
N LEU A 19 -9.39 12.43 -7.43
CA LEU A 19 -8.01 12.50 -6.91
C LEU A 19 -7.32 13.78 -7.31
N ARG A 20 -7.33 14.72 -6.37
CA ARG A 20 -6.78 16.05 -6.54
C ARG A 20 -5.48 16.14 -5.78
N ILE A 21 -4.43 16.53 -6.49
CA ILE A 21 -3.12 16.76 -5.91
C ILE A 21 -2.90 18.27 -5.71
N ASP A 22 -2.06 18.64 -4.76
CA ASP A 22 -1.72 20.04 -4.55
C ASP A 22 -0.85 20.61 -5.69
N GLU A 23 -0.80 21.94 -5.79
CA GLU A 23 -0.05 22.62 -6.85
C GLU A 23 1.45 22.35 -6.75
N ALA A 24 2.01 22.30 -5.54
CA ALA A 24 3.43 22.04 -5.32
C ALA A 24 3.84 20.66 -5.82
N THR A 25 3.04 19.63 -5.56
CA THR A 25 3.30 18.25 -6.01
C THR A 25 3.12 18.14 -7.51
N PHE A 26 2.13 18.79 -8.11
CA PHE A 26 1.98 18.80 -9.56
C PHE A 26 3.19 19.44 -10.25
N LYS A 27 3.64 20.61 -9.76
CA LYS A 27 4.86 21.29 -10.25
C LYS A 27 6.11 20.46 -10.03
N TYR A 28 6.20 19.75 -8.91
CA TYR A 28 7.30 18.84 -8.61
C TYR A 28 7.46 17.75 -9.68
N TYR A 29 6.35 17.22 -10.21
CA TYR A 29 6.36 16.27 -11.34
C TYR A 29 6.37 16.95 -12.72
N GLY A 30 6.75 18.23 -12.78
CA GLY A 30 6.91 19.00 -14.02
C GLY A 30 5.59 19.55 -14.60
N GLY A 31 4.50 19.49 -13.84
CA GLY A 31 3.20 20.01 -14.27
C GLY A 31 3.14 21.54 -14.31
N ASP A 32 2.39 22.07 -15.27
CA ASP A 32 2.12 23.50 -15.43
C ASP A 32 0.68 23.83 -15.02
N SER A 33 0.54 24.59 -13.92
CA SER A 33 -0.77 25.01 -13.40
C SER A 33 -1.48 26.06 -14.28
N ALA A 34 -0.75 26.73 -15.19
CA ALA A 34 -1.32 27.68 -16.15
C ALA A 34 -2.03 26.95 -17.31
N ASP A 35 -1.47 25.83 -17.78
CA ASP A 35 -2.08 24.94 -18.79
C ASP A 35 -2.47 23.58 -18.20
N LEU A 36 -3.33 23.61 -17.17
CA LEU A 36 -3.70 22.40 -16.45
C LEU A 36 -4.32 21.32 -17.35
N ALA A 37 -5.17 21.70 -18.30
CA ALA A 37 -5.93 20.75 -19.11
C ALA A 37 -5.03 19.91 -20.04
N ASN A 38 -3.95 20.47 -20.56
CA ASN A 38 -2.98 19.73 -21.36
C ASN A 38 -1.90 19.09 -20.48
N SER A 39 -1.38 19.83 -19.50
CA SER A 39 -0.28 19.37 -18.68
C SER A 39 -0.64 18.13 -17.85
N ILE A 40 -1.87 18.06 -17.31
CA ILE A 40 -2.30 16.92 -16.46
C ILE A 40 -2.33 15.58 -17.22
N LYS A 41 -2.37 15.60 -18.55
CA LYS A 41 -2.46 14.41 -19.39
C LYS A 41 -1.19 13.55 -19.33
N THR A 42 -0.04 14.17 -19.08
CA THR A 42 1.29 13.54 -19.11
C THR A 42 2.09 13.77 -17.83
N HIS A 43 1.90 14.90 -17.14
CA HIS A 43 2.69 15.23 -15.95
C HIS A 43 2.20 14.57 -14.66
N ASN A 44 1.18 13.72 -14.76
CA ASN A 44 0.78 12.78 -13.72
C ASN A 44 1.35 11.36 -13.94
N ASP A 45 2.06 11.09 -15.04
CA ASP A 45 2.42 9.71 -15.42
C ASP A 45 3.23 8.97 -14.36
N GLN A 46 4.06 9.66 -13.59
CA GLN A 46 4.76 9.02 -12.47
C GLN A 46 3.80 8.59 -11.34
N LEU A 47 2.85 9.44 -10.95
CA LEU A 47 1.82 9.07 -9.98
C LEU A 47 0.89 7.98 -10.52
N ARG A 48 0.64 7.95 -11.82
CA ARG A 48 -0.11 6.86 -12.45
C ARG A 48 0.67 5.55 -12.39
N ALA A 49 1.96 5.57 -12.72
CA ALA A 49 2.83 4.40 -12.62
C ALA A 49 2.85 3.85 -11.20
N PHE A 50 2.95 4.71 -10.18
CA PHE A 50 2.83 4.30 -8.78
C PHE A 50 1.50 3.61 -8.48
N SER A 51 0.40 4.07 -9.09
CA SER A 51 -0.91 3.44 -8.91
C SER A 51 -1.01 2.02 -9.49
N TYR A 52 -0.03 1.61 -10.31
CA TYR A 52 0.04 0.30 -10.96
C TYR A 52 1.00 -0.68 -10.26
N GLU A 53 1.65 -0.24 -9.18
CA GLU A 53 2.49 -1.12 -8.36
C GLU A 53 1.68 -2.28 -7.76
N THR A 54 2.38 -3.38 -7.52
CA THR A 54 1.79 -4.70 -7.17
C THR A 54 0.74 -4.63 -6.04
N PRO A 55 0.97 -3.92 -4.91
CA PRO A 55 -0.01 -3.85 -3.83
C PRO A 55 -1.38 -3.31 -4.26
N TRP A 56 -1.38 -2.44 -5.28
CA TRP A 56 -2.57 -1.73 -5.70
C TRP A 56 -3.33 -2.48 -6.79
N LEU A 57 -2.79 -3.56 -7.37
CA LEU A 57 -3.48 -4.30 -8.44
C LEU A 57 -4.84 -4.85 -8.00
N ALA A 58 -5.08 -5.02 -6.70
CA ALA A 58 -6.38 -5.37 -6.12
C ALA A 58 -7.46 -4.28 -6.28
N VAL A 59 -7.07 -3.03 -6.56
CA VAL A 59 -8.00 -1.90 -6.77
C VAL A 59 -8.56 -1.97 -8.19
N GLY A 60 -9.87 -1.82 -8.30
CA GLY A 60 -10.63 -1.81 -9.55
C GLY A 60 -11.86 -0.92 -9.43
N GLU A 61 -12.88 -1.22 -10.24
CA GLU A 61 -14.10 -0.42 -10.32
C GLU A 61 -15.37 -1.26 -10.20
N VAL A 62 -16.42 -0.66 -9.63
CA VAL A 62 -17.81 -1.16 -9.65
C VAL A 62 -18.75 -0.01 -9.97
N GLY A 63 -19.32 -0.01 -11.17
CA GLY A 63 -20.42 0.89 -11.53
C GLY A 63 -20.08 2.38 -11.40
N GLY A 64 -18.86 2.79 -11.76
CA GLY A 64 -18.38 4.18 -11.65
C GLY A 64 -17.83 4.58 -10.29
N CYS A 65 -17.84 3.65 -9.31
CA CYS A 65 -17.10 3.78 -8.06
C CYS A 65 -15.79 3.00 -8.13
N THR A 66 -14.81 3.41 -7.33
CA THR A 66 -13.64 2.60 -7.04
C THR A 66 -14.01 1.51 -6.03
N ALA A 67 -13.39 0.34 -6.15
CA ALA A 67 -13.57 -0.77 -5.23
C ALA A 67 -12.28 -1.60 -5.11
N THR A 68 -12.17 -2.42 -4.09
CA THR A 68 -10.97 -3.23 -3.83
C THR A 68 -11.33 -4.69 -3.66
N TRP A 69 -10.70 -5.57 -4.44
CA TRP A 69 -10.79 -7.01 -4.28
C TRP A 69 -10.19 -7.44 -2.93
N LEU A 70 -10.89 -8.28 -2.18
CA LEU A 70 -10.42 -8.85 -0.90
C LEU A 70 -9.96 -10.31 -1.04
N GLY A 71 -10.49 -11.03 -2.01
CA GLY A 71 -10.24 -12.45 -2.19
C GLY A 71 -11.36 -13.18 -2.91
N ASP A 72 -11.07 -14.41 -3.30
CA ASP A 72 -12.02 -15.34 -3.91
C ASP A 72 -12.20 -16.57 -3.02
N ASN A 73 -13.42 -17.08 -2.89
CA ASN A 73 -13.73 -18.32 -2.19
C ASN A 73 -14.96 -19.01 -2.80
N GLY A 74 -14.84 -20.31 -3.11
CA GLY A 74 -15.98 -21.13 -3.54
C GLY A 74 -16.70 -20.62 -4.79
N GLY A 75 -15.96 -20.04 -5.74
CA GLY A 75 -16.53 -19.43 -6.96
C GLY A 75 -17.14 -18.03 -6.76
N TRP A 76 -16.89 -17.41 -5.60
CA TRP A 76 -17.32 -16.06 -5.28
C TRP A 76 -16.13 -15.14 -5.06
N THR A 77 -16.24 -13.92 -5.59
CA THR A 77 -15.29 -12.84 -5.40
C THR A 77 -15.87 -11.84 -4.41
N TYR A 78 -15.06 -11.44 -3.43
CA TYR A 78 -15.42 -10.48 -2.39
C TYR A 78 -14.75 -9.14 -2.65
N VAL A 79 -15.55 -8.08 -2.74
CA VAL A 79 -15.09 -6.74 -3.12
C VAL A 79 -15.53 -5.72 -2.08
N LEU A 80 -14.57 -5.02 -1.48
CA LEU A 80 -14.79 -3.90 -0.58
C LEU A 80 -15.12 -2.64 -1.36
N THR A 81 -16.16 -1.93 -0.95
CA THR A 81 -16.55 -0.63 -1.54
C THR A 81 -17.35 0.19 -0.52
N ALA A 82 -17.87 1.35 -0.92
CA ALA A 82 -18.75 2.16 -0.11
C ALA A 82 -20.20 1.66 -0.20
N ALA A 83 -20.98 1.80 0.88
CA ALA A 83 -22.38 1.37 0.88
C ALA A 83 -23.20 2.08 -0.20
N HIS A 84 -23.01 3.39 -0.40
CA HIS A 84 -23.72 4.11 -1.46
C HIS A 84 -23.39 3.64 -2.90
N CYS A 85 -22.28 2.91 -3.12
CA CYS A 85 -21.95 2.30 -4.40
C CYS A 85 -22.56 0.90 -4.60
N ALA A 86 -22.95 0.25 -3.50
CA ALA A 86 -23.36 -1.14 -3.50
C ALA A 86 -24.78 -1.36 -4.05
N GLY A 87 -25.67 -0.37 -3.92
CA GLY A 87 -27.08 -0.48 -4.31
C GLY A 87 -27.90 -1.32 -3.33
N TYR A 88 -27.64 -1.16 -2.02
CA TYR A 88 -28.32 -1.89 -0.95
C TYR A 88 -29.73 -1.35 -0.67
N GLN A 89 -30.59 -2.21 -0.13
CA GLN A 89 -31.92 -1.89 0.41
C GLN A 89 -32.06 -2.37 1.88
N GLY A 90 -31.26 -3.36 2.28
CA GLY A 90 -31.15 -3.87 3.64
C GLY A 90 -29.70 -4.30 3.93
N THR A 91 -29.46 -4.97 5.07
CA THR A 91 -28.13 -5.48 5.44
C THR A 91 -27.59 -6.50 4.43
N GLU A 92 -28.49 -7.23 3.78
CA GLU A 92 -28.21 -8.10 2.64
C GLU A 92 -29.18 -7.73 1.52
N THR A 93 -28.65 -7.52 0.31
CA THR A 93 -29.47 -7.12 -0.85
C THR A 93 -28.99 -7.87 -2.09
N ALA A 94 -29.90 -8.52 -2.80
CA ALA A 94 -29.56 -9.11 -4.10
C ALA A 94 -29.25 -7.99 -5.11
N VAL A 95 -28.11 -8.09 -5.78
CA VAL A 95 -27.64 -7.06 -6.74
C VAL A 95 -27.09 -7.71 -8.00
N THR A 96 -27.10 -6.98 -9.10
CA THR A 96 -26.36 -7.34 -10.31
C THR A 96 -25.26 -6.30 -10.51
N LYS A 97 -24.01 -6.73 -10.37
CA LYS A 97 -22.84 -5.84 -10.45
C LYS A 97 -21.72 -6.49 -11.26
N ARG A 98 -20.70 -5.68 -11.55
CA ARG A 98 -19.50 -6.07 -12.26
C ARG A 98 -18.30 -5.42 -11.57
N PHE A 99 -17.29 -6.21 -11.26
CA PHE A 99 -15.99 -5.75 -10.79
C PHE A 99 -14.95 -5.92 -11.91
N THR A 100 -14.26 -4.84 -12.22
CA THR A 100 -13.29 -4.75 -13.31
C THR A 100 -11.95 -4.26 -12.78
N THR A 101 -10.85 -4.88 -13.20
CA THR A 101 -9.47 -4.50 -12.83
C THR A 101 -8.89 -3.45 -13.79
N LEU A 102 -7.66 -2.98 -13.49
CA LEU A 102 -6.94 -1.96 -14.26
C LEU A 102 -6.85 -2.22 -15.77
N ASP A 103 -6.68 -3.47 -16.17
CA ASP A 103 -6.59 -3.94 -17.55
C ASP A 103 -7.96 -4.10 -18.24
N ARG A 104 -9.02 -3.56 -17.64
CA ARG A 104 -10.43 -3.75 -18.04
C ARG A 104 -10.92 -5.20 -18.01
N ARG A 105 -10.15 -6.13 -17.42
CA ARG A 105 -10.59 -7.51 -17.24
C ARG A 105 -11.71 -7.56 -16.22
N VAL A 106 -12.79 -8.26 -16.57
CA VAL A 106 -13.91 -8.50 -15.67
C VAL A 106 -13.56 -9.70 -14.78
N VAL A 107 -13.24 -9.44 -13.52
CA VAL A 107 -12.86 -10.48 -12.56
C VAL A 107 -14.10 -11.18 -11.99
N ALA A 108 -15.18 -10.41 -11.75
CA ALA A 108 -16.41 -10.94 -11.20
C ALA A 108 -17.64 -10.20 -11.74
N SER A 109 -18.70 -10.94 -12.07
CA SER A 109 -19.95 -10.34 -12.55
C SER A 109 -21.13 -11.28 -12.45
N GLY A 110 -22.34 -10.69 -12.40
CA GLY A 110 -23.60 -11.42 -12.40
C GLY A 110 -24.45 -11.07 -11.19
N ARG A 111 -25.44 -11.94 -10.91
CA ARG A 111 -26.30 -11.82 -9.74
C ARG A 111 -25.52 -12.25 -8.50
N GLY A 112 -25.34 -11.33 -7.57
CA GLY A 112 -24.66 -11.53 -6.30
C GLY A 112 -25.40 -10.85 -5.16
N THR A 113 -24.67 -10.56 -4.09
CA THR A 113 -25.22 -9.95 -2.87
C THR A 113 -24.38 -8.78 -2.42
N ALA A 114 -25.02 -7.65 -2.12
CA ALA A 114 -24.42 -6.54 -1.40
C ALA A 114 -24.69 -6.71 0.10
N TYR A 115 -23.63 -6.65 0.89
CA TYR A 115 -23.66 -6.65 2.35
C TYR A 115 -23.29 -5.26 2.86
N VAL A 116 -24.09 -4.72 3.78
CA VAL A 116 -23.78 -3.50 4.53
C VAL A 116 -23.94 -3.77 6.03
N PRO A 117 -23.19 -3.07 6.90
CA PRO A 117 -23.31 -3.28 8.34
C PRO A 117 -24.69 -2.84 8.84
N PRO A 118 -25.24 -3.44 9.92
CA PRO A 118 -26.51 -3.03 10.51
C PRO A 118 -26.59 -1.54 10.83
N GLN A 119 -25.47 -0.93 11.24
CA GLN A 119 -25.32 0.49 11.51
C GLN A 119 -25.61 1.36 10.28
N ARG A 120 -25.51 0.81 9.06
CA ARG A 120 -25.88 1.53 7.84
C ARG A 120 -27.40 1.61 7.65
N ILE A 121 -28.14 0.59 8.09
CA ILE A 121 -29.60 0.53 7.99
C ILE A 121 -30.23 1.30 9.17
N ASN A 122 -29.79 0.98 10.38
CA ASN A 122 -30.25 1.58 11.62
C ASN A 122 -29.10 2.38 12.23
N LYS A 123 -28.93 3.62 11.75
CA LYS A 123 -27.81 4.48 12.15
C LYS A 123 -27.91 4.88 13.63
N PRO A 124 -26.95 4.46 14.48
CA PRO A 124 -26.92 4.87 15.88
C PRO A 124 -26.75 6.40 16.02
N ALA A 125 -27.31 6.96 17.09
CA ALA A 125 -27.08 8.37 17.43
C ALA A 125 -25.57 8.62 17.60
N GLY A 126 -25.06 9.71 16.99
CA GLY A 126 -23.63 10.05 16.98
C GLY A 126 -22.84 9.45 15.81
N MET A 127 -23.41 8.50 15.06
CA MET A 127 -22.88 8.10 13.75
C MET A 127 -23.51 8.95 12.64
N GLY A 128 -22.73 9.20 11.59
CA GLY A 128 -23.12 10.03 10.45
C GLY A 128 -22.96 9.31 9.12
N GLY A 129 -22.74 10.08 8.06
CA GLY A 129 -22.66 9.56 6.69
C GLY A 129 -21.41 8.69 6.49
N ALA A 130 -20.26 9.16 6.97
CA ALA A 130 -18.98 8.55 6.72
C ALA A 130 -18.76 7.26 7.52
N SER A 131 -19.07 7.27 8.81
CA SER A 131 -18.87 6.15 9.74
C SER A 131 -19.51 4.83 9.31
N THR A 132 -20.58 4.87 8.52
CA THR A 132 -21.40 3.70 8.16
C THR A 132 -21.25 3.28 6.71
N ASP A 133 -20.50 4.02 5.90
CA ASP A 133 -20.50 3.88 4.46
C ASP A 133 -19.44 2.89 3.94
N ILE A 134 -19.64 1.64 4.33
CA ILE A 134 -18.81 0.50 3.95
C ILE A 134 -19.71 -0.65 3.49
N ALA A 135 -19.27 -1.40 2.48
CA ALA A 135 -19.97 -2.54 1.94
C ALA A 135 -19.00 -3.61 1.43
N ILE A 136 -19.47 -4.85 1.45
CA ILE A 136 -18.82 -5.96 0.74
C ILE A 136 -19.80 -6.48 -0.31
N LEU A 137 -19.35 -6.55 -1.56
CA LEU A 137 -20.06 -7.24 -2.63
C LEU A 137 -19.53 -8.67 -2.72
N LYS A 138 -20.44 -9.63 -2.74
CA LYS A 138 -20.16 -11.02 -3.07
C LYS A 138 -20.69 -11.29 -4.47
N LEU A 139 -19.79 -11.43 -5.44
CA LEU A 139 -20.12 -11.56 -6.87
C LEU A 139 -19.62 -12.89 -7.44
N PRO A 140 -20.28 -13.49 -8.43
CA PRO A 140 -19.77 -14.69 -9.08
C PRO A 140 -18.40 -14.43 -9.72
N THR A 141 -17.41 -15.26 -9.39
CA THR A 141 -16.05 -15.18 -9.95
C THR A 141 -16.07 -15.62 -11.42
N LEU A 142 -15.40 -14.87 -12.28
CA LEU A 142 -15.18 -15.24 -13.69
C LEU A 142 -13.71 -15.56 -13.94
N HIS A 143 -12.80 -14.73 -13.43
CA HIS A 143 -11.36 -14.86 -13.65
C HIS A 143 -10.60 -14.54 -12.37
N PRO A 144 -9.50 -15.24 -12.07
CA PRO A 144 -8.64 -14.89 -10.96
C PRO A 144 -7.95 -13.54 -11.23
N ILE A 145 -7.63 -12.82 -10.16
CA ILE A 145 -6.80 -11.62 -10.26
C ILE A 145 -5.32 -11.99 -10.32
N ALA A 146 -4.63 -11.42 -11.30
CA ALA A 146 -3.21 -11.66 -11.55
C ALA A 146 -2.56 -10.39 -12.11
N ASP A 147 -1.26 -10.26 -11.90
CA ASP A 147 -0.42 -9.22 -12.49
C ASP A 147 -0.21 -9.43 -13.99
N VAL A 148 0.53 -8.51 -14.62
CA VAL A 148 0.82 -8.53 -16.07
C VAL A 148 1.62 -9.76 -16.52
N LEU A 149 2.28 -10.47 -15.60
CA LEU A 149 3.02 -11.71 -15.85
C LEU A 149 2.17 -12.95 -15.54
N GLY A 150 0.90 -12.79 -15.16
CA GLY A 150 -0.01 -13.87 -14.79
C GLY A 150 0.20 -14.40 -13.38
N LYS A 151 1.02 -13.75 -12.54
CA LYS A 151 1.20 -14.14 -11.14
C LYS A 151 -0.01 -13.69 -10.32
N PRO A 152 -0.56 -14.54 -9.44
CA PRO A 152 -1.67 -14.16 -8.57
C PRO A 152 -1.36 -12.92 -7.73
N VAL A 153 -2.31 -11.99 -7.67
CA VAL A 153 -2.20 -10.84 -6.76
C VAL A 153 -2.43 -11.31 -5.33
N GLU A 154 -1.59 -10.85 -4.41
CA GLU A 154 -1.75 -11.20 -2.99
C GLU A 154 -3.01 -10.55 -2.41
N ARG A 155 -3.78 -11.32 -1.62
CA ARG A 155 -4.97 -10.81 -0.93
C ARG A 155 -4.60 -9.64 0.00
N PRO A 156 -5.29 -8.49 -0.09
CA PRO A 156 -5.03 -7.36 0.81
C PRO A 156 -5.20 -7.69 2.29
N ILE A 157 -4.49 -6.94 3.13
CA ILE A 157 -4.59 -7.02 4.59
C ILE A 157 -5.51 -5.90 5.07
N LEU A 158 -6.45 -6.23 5.95
CA LEU A 158 -7.37 -5.31 6.59
C LEU A 158 -6.87 -4.89 7.97
N ASN A 159 -7.08 -3.63 8.30
CA ASN A 159 -6.68 -3.10 9.59
C ASN A 159 -7.65 -3.52 10.70
N ASP A 160 -7.12 -4.02 11.80
CA ASP A 160 -7.82 -4.23 13.08
C ASP A 160 -7.12 -3.54 14.25
N ASP A 161 -6.13 -2.70 13.98
CA ASP A 161 -5.46 -1.83 14.97
C ASP A 161 -6.12 -0.43 15.01
N PRO A 162 -6.36 0.17 16.20
CA PRO A 162 -7.07 1.45 16.31
C PRO A 162 -6.19 2.70 16.14
N HIS A 163 -4.91 2.58 15.80
CA HIS A 163 -3.94 3.68 15.76
C HIS A 163 -3.70 4.20 14.33
N GLU A 164 -4.76 4.55 13.60
CA GLU A 164 -4.70 5.11 12.23
C GLU A 164 -4.29 6.58 12.16
N LYS A 165 -4.60 7.33 13.23
CA LYS A 165 -4.37 8.78 13.31
C LYS A 165 -2.88 9.13 13.28
N ASP A 166 -2.59 10.30 12.73
CA ASP A 166 -1.26 10.91 12.62
C ASP A 166 -0.29 10.12 11.74
N ARG A 167 -0.81 9.19 10.93
CA ARG A 167 -0.05 8.39 9.97
C ARG A 167 -0.42 8.72 8.53
N ASP A 168 0.58 8.70 7.65
CA ASP A 168 0.45 8.87 6.22
C ASP A 168 -0.55 7.84 5.67
N VAL A 169 -1.38 8.28 4.73
CA VAL A 169 -2.38 7.46 4.04
C VAL A 169 -2.16 7.57 2.55
N ILE A 170 -2.32 6.45 1.86
CA ILE A 170 -2.20 6.30 0.42
C ILE A 170 -3.61 6.11 -0.15
N PHE A 171 -3.90 6.83 -1.22
CA PHE A 171 -5.11 6.70 -2.02
C PHE A 171 -4.77 6.16 -3.41
N VAL A 172 -5.60 5.26 -3.90
CA VAL A 172 -5.57 4.79 -5.29
C VAL A 172 -7.00 4.72 -5.79
N GLY A 173 -7.30 5.43 -6.88
CA GLY A 173 -8.68 5.57 -7.35
C GLY A 173 -8.79 5.97 -8.81
N TYR A 174 -9.99 5.75 -9.37
CA TYR A 174 -10.33 5.95 -10.78
C TYR A 174 -11.15 7.22 -11.06
N GLY A 175 -11.40 8.01 -10.02
CA GLY A 175 -12.20 9.19 -10.19
C GLY A 175 -11.53 10.21 -11.12
N SER A 176 -12.28 11.27 -11.41
CA SER A 176 -11.81 12.49 -12.08
C SER A 176 -10.53 13.10 -11.51
N TRP A 177 -9.85 14.01 -12.21
CA TRP A 177 -8.57 14.54 -11.72
C TRP A 177 -8.63 16.04 -11.45
N GLY A 178 -7.65 16.54 -10.71
CA GLY A 178 -7.49 17.97 -10.48
C GLY A 178 -6.17 18.34 -9.82
N VAL A 179 -5.88 19.64 -9.85
CA VAL A 179 -4.72 20.24 -9.19
C VAL A 179 -5.17 21.45 -8.40
N GLY A 180 -4.76 21.52 -7.13
CA GLY A 180 -5.15 22.58 -6.22
C GLY A 180 -6.66 22.67 -6.05
N ALA A 181 -7.22 23.86 -6.29
CA ALA A 181 -8.66 24.11 -6.26
C ALA A 181 -9.38 23.74 -7.57
N LYS A 182 -8.64 23.48 -8.65
CA LYS A 182 -9.20 23.16 -9.98
C LYS A 182 -9.31 21.66 -10.16
N GLY A 183 -10.39 21.19 -10.77
CA GLY A 183 -10.54 19.79 -11.15
C GLY A 183 -11.67 19.59 -12.13
N SER A 184 -11.66 18.48 -12.84
CA SER A 184 -12.64 18.21 -13.89
C SER A 184 -12.80 16.71 -14.16
N GLY A 185 -14.05 16.30 -14.40
CA GLY A 185 -14.41 15.02 -15.00
C GLY A 185 -13.80 14.76 -16.37
N SER A 186 -13.40 15.81 -17.09
CA SER A 186 -12.78 15.70 -18.41
C SER A 186 -11.25 15.56 -18.37
N TYR A 187 -10.62 15.77 -17.22
CA TYR A 187 -9.18 15.56 -17.09
C TYR A 187 -8.89 14.06 -17.11
N TRP A 188 -8.11 13.64 -18.09
CA TRP A 188 -7.83 12.26 -18.43
C TRP A 188 -6.36 12.15 -18.86
N PRO A 189 -5.67 11.02 -18.65
CA PRO A 189 -4.33 10.84 -19.20
C PRO A 189 -4.34 10.83 -20.73
N ALA A 190 -3.18 11.05 -21.33
CA ALA A 190 -3.04 10.88 -22.78
C ALA A 190 -3.31 9.43 -23.21
N ASN A 191 -2.94 8.45 -22.38
CA ASN A 191 -3.06 7.02 -22.69
C ASN A 191 -3.51 6.23 -21.46
N GLY A 192 -4.37 5.21 -21.65
CA GLY A 192 -4.79 4.27 -20.60
C GLY A 192 -5.86 4.80 -19.65
N GLU A 193 -6.04 4.10 -18.53
CA GLU A 193 -7.07 4.41 -17.54
C GLU A 193 -6.73 5.64 -16.69
N ARG A 194 -7.77 6.41 -16.35
CA ARG A 194 -7.71 7.52 -15.38
C ARG A 194 -7.68 6.96 -13.98
N ARG A 195 -6.52 6.45 -13.60
CA ARG A 195 -6.22 6.00 -12.24
C ARG A 195 -4.99 6.72 -11.73
N LEU A 196 -5.04 7.17 -10.48
CA LEU A 196 -3.97 7.96 -9.88
C LEU A 196 -3.62 7.44 -8.49
N TYR A 197 -2.38 7.66 -8.09
CA TYR A 197 -1.88 7.48 -6.74
C TYR A 197 -1.78 8.85 -6.06
N GLY A 198 -2.11 8.89 -4.78
CA GLY A 198 -1.90 10.08 -3.96
C GLY A 198 -1.61 9.74 -2.51
N ARG A 199 -1.05 10.69 -1.77
CA ARG A 199 -0.87 10.57 -0.32
C ARG A 199 -1.41 11.77 0.43
N SER A 200 -1.84 11.50 1.65
CA SER A 200 -2.19 12.50 2.66
C SER A 200 -1.77 11.98 4.03
N ARG A 201 -2.29 12.58 5.10
CA ARG A 201 -2.15 12.09 6.47
C ARG A 201 -3.50 12.08 7.18
N ILE A 202 -3.74 11.04 7.97
CA ILE A 202 -4.91 10.96 8.82
C ILE A 202 -4.73 11.94 9.98
N ASP A 203 -5.67 12.87 10.15
CA ASP A 203 -5.63 13.87 11.21
C ASP A 203 -6.91 13.93 12.04
N SER A 204 -7.94 13.16 11.65
CA SER A 204 -9.23 13.18 12.31
C SER A 204 -9.87 11.79 12.41
N ILE A 205 -10.47 11.55 13.57
CA ILE A 205 -11.27 10.38 13.91
C ILE A 205 -12.53 10.91 14.56
N PHE A 206 -13.70 10.56 14.03
CA PHE A 206 -14.97 11.19 14.39
C PHE A 206 -16.14 10.20 14.31
N GLU A 207 -17.38 10.67 14.54
CA GLU A 207 -18.60 9.84 14.51
C GLU A 207 -18.47 8.56 15.35
N LEU A 208 -18.28 8.76 16.67
CA LEU A 208 -17.99 7.69 17.66
C LEU A 208 -16.72 6.87 17.34
N GLY A 209 -15.82 7.46 16.56
CA GLY A 209 -14.59 6.83 16.11
C GLY A 209 -14.81 5.79 15.01
N TYR A 210 -15.92 5.81 14.29
CA TYR A 210 -16.13 5.00 13.09
C TYR A 210 -15.81 5.78 11.81
N GLY A 211 -15.86 7.11 11.86
CA GLY A 211 -15.39 7.99 10.79
C GLY A 211 -13.89 8.27 10.91
N ILE A 212 -13.24 8.42 9.76
CA ILE A 212 -11.84 8.82 9.62
C ILE A 212 -11.70 9.88 8.53
N GLY A 213 -10.78 10.82 8.72
CA GLY A 213 -10.57 11.93 7.81
C GLY A 213 -9.11 12.25 7.57
N ALA A 214 -8.87 12.81 6.39
CA ALA A 214 -7.57 13.31 5.97
C ALA A 214 -7.78 14.70 5.35
N SER A 215 -7.12 15.72 5.92
CA SER A 215 -7.15 17.07 5.34
C SER A 215 -6.45 17.13 3.98
N TYR A 216 -6.67 18.24 3.28
CA TYR A 216 -6.02 18.59 2.03
C TYR A 216 -5.62 20.07 1.99
N ARG A 217 -4.42 20.33 1.50
CA ARG A 217 -3.86 21.68 1.34
C ARG A 217 -3.59 21.93 -0.14
N SER A 218 -4.47 22.67 -0.80
CA SER A 218 -4.44 22.86 -2.26
C SER A 218 -3.15 23.46 -2.82
N ALA A 219 -2.47 24.33 -2.09
CA ALA A 219 -1.23 24.94 -2.55
C ALA A 219 -0.01 24.03 -2.37
N GLY A 220 0.10 23.36 -1.22
CA GLY A 220 1.30 22.62 -0.82
C GLY A 220 2.56 23.50 -0.71
N PRO A 221 3.74 22.88 -0.53
CA PRO A 221 3.92 21.46 -0.20
C PRO A 221 3.46 21.19 1.25
N SER A 222 2.85 20.03 1.49
CA SER A 222 2.42 19.61 2.84
C SER A 222 2.31 18.08 2.91
N PRO A 223 2.15 17.45 4.10
CA PRO A 223 1.82 16.03 4.18
C PRO A 223 0.38 15.74 3.72
N PHE A 224 -0.42 16.77 3.46
CA PHE A 224 -1.84 16.71 3.08
C PHE A 224 -2.03 17.04 1.60
N TRP A 225 -1.21 16.47 0.73
CA TRP A 225 -1.09 16.89 -0.67
C TRP A 225 -2.09 16.22 -1.62
N THR A 226 -2.88 15.24 -1.17
CA THR A 226 -3.99 14.66 -1.95
C THR A 226 -5.30 14.63 -1.19
N ARG A 227 -6.42 14.77 -1.91
CA ARG A 227 -7.74 14.29 -1.49
C ARG A 227 -8.38 13.39 -2.54
N THR A 228 -9.22 12.48 -2.09
CA THR A 228 -10.23 11.80 -2.92
C THR A 228 -11.20 12.80 -3.55
N ALA A 229 -11.91 12.41 -4.61
CA ALA A 229 -13.28 12.88 -4.81
C ALA A 229 -14.14 11.97 -5.74
N SER A 230 -15.10 12.53 -6.49
CA SER A 230 -16.10 11.86 -7.33
C SER A 230 -15.57 10.78 -8.29
N GLY A 231 -15.98 9.54 -8.01
CA GLY A 231 -15.50 8.32 -8.66
C GLY A 231 -14.51 7.54 -7.79
N ASP A 232 -13.89 8.17 -6.79
CA ASP A 232 -13.07 7.49 -5.77
C ASP A 232 -13.90 6.95 -4.60
N SER A 233 -15.21 7.19 -4.59
CA SER A 233 -16.14 6.54 -3.67
C SER A 233 -15.88 5.03 -3.62
N GLY A 234 -15.78 4.47 -2.41
CA GLY A 234 -15.46 3.06 -2.20
C GLY A 234 -13.99 2.67 -2.36
N SER A 235 -13.11 3.60 -2.75
CA SER A 235 -11.66 3.36 -2.74
C SER A 235 -11.17 2.98 -1.34
N ALA A 236 -10.29 2.00 -1.27
CA ALA A 236 -9.57 1.66 -0.05
C ALA A 236 -8.52 2.74 0.28
N TRP A 237 -8.42 3.07 1.56
CA TRP A 237 -7.34 3.90 2.10
C TRP A 237 -6.28 2.99 2.66
N TRP A 238 -5.01 3.22 2.32
CA TRP A 238 -3.92 2.32 2.66
C TRP A 238 -2.91 2.99 3.59
N GLN A 239 -2.37 2.23 4.53
CA GLN A 239 -1.20 2.65 5.31
C GLN A 239 -0.15 1.54 5.27
N ILE A 240 1.12 1.93 5.31
CA ILE A 240 2.20 0.98 5.51
C ILE A 240 2.33 0.70 7.02
N ARG A 241 2.09 -0.56 7.40
CA ARG A 241 2.14 -1.11 8.77
C ARG A 241 3.07 -2.32 8.79
N ASP A 242 4.11 -2.28 9.61
CA ASP A 242 5.09 -3.36 9.76
C ASP A 242 5.66 -3.82 8.40
N GLY A 243 5.96 -2.83 7.54
CA GLY A 243 6.42 -3.06 6.17
C GLY A 243 5.39 -3.68 5.21
N LYS A 244 4.08 -3.64 5.53
CA LYS A 244 3.00 -4.19 4.69
C LYS A 244 1.94 -3.12 4.36
N PRO A 245 1.37 -3.13 3.15
CA PRO A 245 0.22 -2.30 2.79
C PRO A 245 -1.06 -2.84 3.45
N VAL A 246 -1.75 -2.00 4.23
CA VAL A 246 -2.94 -2.37 5.01
C VAL A 246 -4.10 -1.41 4.70
N ILE A 247 -5.27 -1.96 4.40
CA ILE A 247 -6.51 -1.19 4.20
C ILE A 247 -7.06 -0.74 5.55
N ILE A 248 -7.17 0.57 5.73
CA ILE A 248 -7.65 1.18 6.98
C ILE A 248 -9.06 1.75 6.88
N ALA A 249 -9.52 2.09 5.67
CA ALA A 249 -10.81 2.74 5.47
C ALA A 249 -11.36 2.56 4.06
N THR A 250 -12.64 2.87 3.88
CA THR A 250 -13.28 3.03 2.56
C THR A 250 -13.75 4.46 2.36
N THR A 251 -13.47 5.07 1.20
CA THR A 251 -13.89 6.43 0.88
C THR A 251 -15.41 6.56 0.89
N ASN A 252 -15.91 7.43 1.76
CA ASN A 252 -17.30 7.88 1.73
C ASN A 252 -17.46 9.10 0.82
N GLY A 253 -16.52 10.03 0.89
CA GLY A 253 -16.56 11.29 0.16
C GLY A 253 -15.53 12.28 0.69
N GLY A 254 -15.86 13.56 0.61
CA GLY A 254 -14.97 14.64 1.06
C GLY A 254 -15.52 16.01 0.70
N GLY A 255 -14.76 17.04 1.06
CA GLY A 255 -15.00 18.42 0.67
C GLY A 255 -13.82 18.99 -0.09
N ASP A 256 -13.79 20.32 -0.25
CA ASP A 256 -12.70 20.97 -0.97
C ASP A 256 -11.34 20.82 -0.30
N ASN A 257 -11.33 20.64 1.02
CA ASN A 257 -10.13 20.63 1.85
C ASN A 257 -9.98 19.35 2.69
N TYR A 258 -10.72 18.28 2.41
CA TYR A 258 -10.62 17.02 3.15
C TYR A 258 -11.25 15.84 2.41
N SER A 259 -10.85 14.62 2.81
CA SER A 259 -11.52 13.35 2.49
C SER A 259 -12.07 12.70 3.75
N THR A 260 -13.13 11.91 3.62
CA THR A 260 -13.72 11.11 4.71
C THR A 260 -13.93 9.66 4.30
N GLY A 261 -13.84 8.76 5.28
CA GLY A 261 -14.09 7.34 5.08
C GLY A 261 -14.66 6.64 6.31
N ALA A 262 -15.10 5.40 6.10
CA ALA A 262 -15.50 4.47 7.15
C ALA A 262 -14.29 3.65 7.61
N ARG A 263 -14.02 3.57 8.90
CA ARG A 263 -12.87 2.83 9.47
C ARG A 263 -13.09 1.32 9.45
N VAL A 264 -12.20 0.60 8.77
CA VAL A 264 -12.23 -0.87 8.69
C VAL A 264 -12.07 -1.53 10.06
N SER A 265 -11.22 -0.97 10.92
CA SER A 265 -10.96 -1.48 12.28
C SER A 265 -12.19 -1.53 13.19
N LYS A 266 -13.24 -0.76 12.88
CA LYS A 266 -14.51 -0.78 13.62
C LYS A 266 -15.52 -1.81 13.11
N TYR A 267 -15.20 -2.49 12.01
CA TYR A 267 -16.08 -3.42 11.33
C TYR A 267 -15.52 -4.83 11.22
N VAL A 268 -14.46 -5.16 11.96
CA VAL A 268 -13.75 -6.46 11.91
C VAL A 268 -14.70 -7.65 12.01
N ASP A 269 -15.57 -7.68 13.03
CA ASP A 269 -16.48 -8.82 13.26
C ASP A 269 -17.54 -8.95 12.16
N TRP A 270 -18.05 -7.82 11.66
CA TRP A 270 -18.97 -7.82 10.53
C TRP A 270 -18.30 -8.27 9.24
N ILE A 271 -17.05 -7.83 8.97
CA ILE A 271 -16.31 -8.28 7.80
C ILE A 271 -16.09 -9.79 7.87
N LYS A 272 -15.70 -10.32 9.04
CA LYS A 272 -15.53 -11.78 9.24
C LYS A 272 -16.82 -12.56 9.06
N SER A 273 -17.98 -12.00 9.42
CA SER A 273 -19.26 -12.68 9.21
C SER A 273 -19.66 -12.76 7.73
N VAL A 274 -19.23 -11.80 6.90
CA VAL A 274 -19.48 -11.80 5.44
C VAL A 274 -18.42 -12.60 4.67
N TYR A 275 -17.14 -12.40 5.01
CA TYR A 275 -15.99 -13.04 4.38
C TYR A 275 -15.01 -13.55 5.44
N PRO A 276 -15.20 -14.80 5.92
CA PRO A 276 -14.39 -15.37 7.01
C PRO A 276 -12.89 -15.49 6.71
N GLU A 277 -12.50 -15.53 5.44
CA GLU A 277 -11.09 -15.62 5.03
C GLU A 277 -10.41 -14.25 4.84
N ALA A 278 -11.09 -13.15 5.21
CA ALA A 278 -10.48 -11.83 5.24
C ALA A 278 -9.21 -11.85 6.09
N ARG A 279 -8.12 -11.31 5.56
CA ARG A 279 -6.83 -11.20 6.25
C ARG A 279 -6.82 -9.95 7.10
N PHE A 280 -6.47 -10.07 8.37
CA PHE A 280 -6.36 -8.93 9.29
C PHE A 280 -4.93 -8.79 9.80
N LEU A 281 -4.51 -7.54 10.01
CA LEU A 281 -3.14 -7.20 10.41
C LEU A 281 -2.69 -7.96 11.67
N SER A 282 -3.53 -8.09 12.69
CA SER A 282 -3.15 -8.82 13.93
C SER A 282 -2.90 -10.33 13.72
N ALA A 283 -3.46 -10.92 12.67
CA ALA A 283 -3.28 -12.33 12.34
C ALA A 283 -2.04 -12.58 11.46
N GLU A 284 -1.47 -11.51 10.89
CA GLU A 284 -0.32 -11.60 10.00
C GLU A 284 0.95 -11.96 10.77
N GLN A 285 1.50 -13.13 10.45
CA GLN A 285 2.75 -13.56 11.07
C GLN A 285 3.96 -12.91 10.39
N PRO A 286 5.02 -12.59 11.15
CA PRO A 286 6.33 -12.30 10.58
C PRO A 286 6.80 -13.47 9.71
N ALA A 287 7.35 -13.15 8.54
CA ALA A 287 7.82 -14.13 7.57
C ALA A 287 9.22 -13.78 7.09
N GLY A 288 10.00 -14.83 6.83
CA GLY A 288 11.27 -14.73 6.12
C GLY A 288 11.07 -15.15 4.68
N CYS A 289 11.68 -14.43 3.75
CA CYS A 289 11.51 -14.69 2.33
C CYS A 289 12.86 -14.72 1.60
N ILE A 290 12.89 -15.45 0.48
CA ILE A 290 13.86 -15.26 -0.58
C ILE A 290 13.16 -14.66 -1.79
N VAL A 291 13.87 -13.78 -2.51
CA VAL A 291 13.36 -13.11 -3.70
C VAL A 291 14.32 -13.38 -4.85
N SER A 292 13.80 -13.94 -5.94
CA SER A 292 14.58 -14.20 -7.15
C SER A 292 14.96 -12.90 -7.83
N LEU A 293 16.25 -12.73 -8.12
CA LEU A 293 16.78 -11.65 -8.95
C LEU A 293 16.43 -11.81 -10.44
N GLN A 294 15.99 -13.00 -10.83
CA GLN A 294 15.69 -13.33 -12.23
C GLN A 294 14.23 -13.04 -12.56
N THR A 295 13.31 -13.31 -11.62
CA THR A 295 11.86 -13.24 -11.86
C THR A 295 11.12 -12.30 -10.92
N ALA A 296 11.80 -11.71 -9.93
CA ALA A 296 11.18 -11.01 -8.79
C ALA A 296 10.18 -11.87 -7.99
N ALA A 297 10.10 -13.18 -8.27
CA ALA A 297 9.25 -14.09 -7.53
C ALA A 297 9.75 -14.22 -6.10
N ARG A 298 8.82 -14.29 -5.17
CA ARG A 298 9.08 -14.21 -3.74
C ARG A 298 8.51 -15.46 -3.08
N TYR A 299 9.37 -16.19 -2.37
CA TYR A 299 8.98 -17.37 -1.60
C TYR A 299 9.12 -17.05 -0.11
N CYS A 300 7.99 -17.01 0.60
CA CYS A 300 7.92 -16.63 2.01
C CYS A 300 7.44 -17.80 2.86
N LEU A 301 8.02 -17.95 4.04
CA LEU A 301 7.57 -18.89 5.05
C LEU A 301 7.42 -18.18 6.40
N PRO A 302 6.40 -18.54 7.20
CA PRO A 302 6.32 -18.07 8.58
C PRO A 302 7.39 -18.76 9.44
N VAL A 303 7.65 -18.18 10.61
CA VAL A 303 8.58 -18.75 11.60
C VAL A 303 8.27 -20.21 11.90
N GLY A 304 9.31 -21.04 11.88
CA GLY A 304 9.23 -22.48 12.18
C GLY A 304 9.02 -23.36 10.95
N GLN A 305 8.55 -22.82 9.82
CA GLN A 305 8.32 -23.58 8.59
C GLN A 305 9.57 -23.68 7.70
N ARG A 306 9.59 -24.71 6.83
CA ARG A 306 10.65 -25.02 5.87
C ARG A 306 10.08 -25.37 4.50
N SER A 307 10.92 -25.29 3.47
CA SER A 307 10.53 -25.52 2.07
C SER A 307 10.13 -26.97 1.72
N GLY A 308 10.22 -27.90 2.67
CA GLY A 308 10.11 -29.33 2.42
C GLY A 308 11.48 -29.94 2.16
N TYR A 309 11.56 -30.85 1.20
CA TYR A 309 12.84 -31.46 0.78
C TYR A 309 13.70 -30.48 -0.03
N ALA A 310 13.10 -29.71 -0.94
CA ALA A 310 13.79 -28.71 -1.75
C ALA A 310 12.91 -27.46 -1.88
N LEU A 311 13.47 -26.36 -2.37
CA LEU A 311 12.69 -25.20 -2.79
C LEU A 311 11.77 -25.57 -3.96
N PRO A 312 10.64 -24.86 -4.12
CA PRO A 312 9.79 -25.02 -5.30
C PRO A 312 10.60 -24.82 -6.59
N SER A 313 10.28 -25.60 -7.62
CA SER A 313 11.03 -25.63 -8.90
C SER A 313 11.17 -24.26 -9.57
N TRP A 314 10.22 -23.34 -9.37
CA TRP A 314 10.22 -22.01 -9.95
C TRP A 314 11.18 -21.00 -9.26
N ILE A 315 11.80 -21.37 -8.14
CA ILE A 315 12.82 -20.56 -7.43
C ILE A 315 14.05 -21.36 -6.99
N TYR A 316 14.05 -22.68 -7.19
CA TYR A 316 15.16 -23.57 -6.85
C TYR A 316 16.44 -23.16 -7.59
N ALA A 317 17.54 -22.98 -6.85
CA ALA A 317 18.85 -22.56 -7.38
C ALA A 317 18.86 -21.25 -8.20
N HIS A 318 17.80 -20.43 -8.08
CA HIS A 318 17.82 -19.07 -8.63
C HIS A 318 18.79 -18.20 -7.85
N ASP A 319 19.35 -17.18 -8.51
CA ASP A 319 20.03 -16.10 -7.81
C ASP A 319 18.99 -15.33 -6.98
N VAL A 320 19.21 -15.25 -5.66
CA VAL A 320 18.28 -14.60 -4.73
C VAL A 320 18.95 -13.53 -3.87
N PHE A 321 18.12 -12.67 -3.27
CA PHE A 321 18.43 -12.00 -2.02
C PHE A 321 17.49 -12.47 -0.90
N VAL A 322 17.92 -12.31 0.35
CA VAL A 322 17.10 -12.61 1.53
C VAL A 322 16.34 -11.35 1.95
N ASP A 323 15.07 -11.49 2.29
CA ASP A 323 14.28 -10.48 2.99
C ASP A 323 13.59 -11.10 4.21
N ALA A 324 14.25 -10.98 5.37
CA ALA A 324 13.71 -11.41 6.65
C ALA A 324 13.02 -10.25 7.37
N ALA A 325 11.73 -10.42 7.70
CA ALA A 325 11.01 -9.44 8.51
C ALA A 325 11.55 -9.36 9.94
N PRO A 326 11.37 -8.23 10.65
CA PRO A 326 11.64 -8.15 12.10
C PRO A 326 11.02 -9.33 12.86
N GLY A 327 11.76 -9.90 13.81
CA GLY A 327 11.35 -11.11 14.53
C GLY A 327 11.70 -12.43 13.84
N THR A 328 12.33 -12.39 12.66
CA THR A 328 12.68 -13.58 11.86
C THR A 328 14.09 -13.54 11.31
N ALA A 329 14.61 -14.72 10.98
CA ALA A 329 15.78 -14.90 10.12
C ALA A 329 15.55 -16.04 9.13
N VAL A 330 16.22 -15.98 7.98
CA VAL A 330 16.14 -17.00 6.94
C VAL A 330 17.38 -17.88 7.03
N MET A 331 17.17 -19.18 7.24
CA MET A 331 18.21 -20.19 7.15
C MET A 331 18.19 -20.80 5.75
N LEU A 332 19.32 -20.72 5.03
CA LEU A 332 19.47 -21.28 3.70
C LEU A 332 20.47 -22.43 3.70
N SER A 333 20.32 -23.31 2.71
CA SER A 333 21.30 -24.34 2.35
C SER A 333 21.56 -24.34 0.85
N ASP A 334 22.80 -24.59 0.46
CA ASP A 334 23.20 -24.93 -0.92
C ASP A 334 22.97 -26.42 -1.24
N TRP A 335 22.27 -27.14 -0.35
CA TRP A 335 21.85 -28.52 -0.53
C TRP A 335 20.37 -28.70 -0.18
N ASP A 336 19.80 -29.82 -0.61
CA ASP A 336 18.44 -30.21 -0.27
C ASP A 336 18.31 -30.55 1.23
N ASN A 337 17.09 -30.37 1.73
CA ASN A 337 16.62 -30.77 3.06
C ASN A 337 17.48 -30.21 4.22
N LEU A 338 18.15 -29.08 4.00
CA LEU A 338 19.03 -28.41 4.98
C LEU A 338 20.12 -29.35 5.51
N SER A 339 20.65 -30.22 4.64
CA SER A 339 21.49 -31.37 5.04
C SER A 339 22.95 -30.99 5.33
N TYR A 340 23.67 -31.91 5.99
CA TYR A 340 25.13 -31.88 6.20
C TYR A 340 25.65 -30.63 6.94
N ASN A 341 24.79 -29.91 7.66
CA ASN A 341 25.11 -28.63 8.29
C ASN A 341 25.69 -27.60 7.30
N ARG A 342 25.38 -27.73 6.01
CA ARG A 342 25.69 -26.76 4.96
C ARG A 342 24.64 -25.65 4.97
N ILE A 343 24.54 -25.00 6.12
CA ILE A 343 23.50 -24.01 6.43
C ILE A 343 24.11 -22.75 7.00
N ALA A 344 23.47 -21.62 6.71
CA ALA A 344 23.76 -20.32 7.32
C ALA A 344 22.45 -19.56 7.56
N THR A 345 22.44 -18.68 8.56
CA THR A 345 21.26 -17.90 8.96
C THR A 345 21.48 -16.42 8.68
N PHE A 346 20.48 -15.80 8.06
CA PHE A 346 20.54 -14.45 7.52
C PHE A 346 19.43 -13.59 8.13
N VAL A 347 19.81 -12.45 8.70
CA VAL A 347 18.94 -11.54 9.43
C VAL A 347 18.74 -10.26 8.61
N GLY A 348 17.50 -9.74 8.57
CA GLY A 348 17.14 -8.59 7.75
C GLY A 348 17.25 -8.86 6.25
N THR A 349 17.62 -7.83 5.50
CA THR A 349 17.88 -7.90 4.07
C THR A 349 19.34 -8.24 3.83
N VAL A 350 19.59 -9.34 3.11
CA VAL A 350 20.96 -9.73 2.68
C VAL A 350 20.96 -9.85 1.17
N GLU A 351 21.64 -8.90 0.52
CA GLU A 351 21.80 -8.87 -0.94
C GLU A 351 22.58 -10.09 -1.44
N ASN A 352 22.38 -10.46 -2.71
CA ASN A 352 22.97 -11.65 -3.33
C ASN A 352 24.49 -11.75 -3.15
N GLY A 353 25.22 -10.63 -3.28
CA GLY A 353 26.67 -10.61 -3.06
C GLY A 353 27.07 -11.02 -1.64
N GLY A 354 26.27 -10.67 -0.64
CA GLY A 354 26.47 -11.05 0.76
C GLY A 354 26.21 -12.53 1.06
N LEU A 355 25.68 -13.30 0.10
CA LEU A 355 25.40 -14.73 0.23
C LEU A 355 26.52 -15.63 -0.30
N LYS A 356 27.50 -15.10 -1.05
CA LYS A 356 28.46 -15.91 -1.84
C LYS A 356 29.66 -16.46 -1.10
N GLN A 357 30.02 -15.86 0.03
CA GLN A 357 31.24 -16.20 0.79
C GLN A 357 30.92 -16.28 2.27
N VAL A 358 30.03 -17.20 2.63
CA VAL A 358 29.48 -17.30 3.99
C VAL A 358 30.01 -18.54 4.66
N LYS A 359 30.53 -18.38 5.88
CA LYS A 359 30.93 -19.51 6.71
C LYS A 359 29.69 -20.26 7.21
N ALA A 360 29.49 -21.47 6.70
CA ALA A 360 28.42 -22.36 7.08
C ALA A 360 28.67 -23.01 8.46
N VAL A 361 27.63 -23.62 9.04
CA VAL A 361 27.70 -24.30 10.34
C VAL A 361 28.72 -25.46 10.33
N ASN A 362 28.90 -26.13 9.20
CA ASN A 362 29.93 -27.16 9.05
C ASN A 362 31.37 -26.63 8.95
N GLY A 363 31.56 -25.31 9.03
CA GLY A 363 32.87 -24.64 8.99
C GLY A 363 33.38 -24.27 7.60
N GLN A 364 32.76 -24.75 6.52
CA GLN A 364 33.12 -24.42 5.15
C GLN A 364 32.64 -23.01 4.77
N VAL A 365 33.36 -22.36 3.84
CA VAL A 365 32.87 -21.14 3.18
C VAL A 365 32.09 -21.57 1.94
N LEU A 366 30.78 -21.29 1.93
CA LEU A 366 29.84 -21.74 0.90
C LEU A 366 29.11 -20.55 0.25
N ASP A 367 28.49 -20.83 -0.90
CA ASP A 367 27.67 -19.89 -1.65
C ASP A 367 26.19 -20.22 -1.45
N PHE A 368 25.47 -19.35 -0.74
CA PHE A 368 24.02 -19.43 -0.52
C PHE A 368 23.23 -18.51 -1.44
N SER A 369 23.87 -17.89 -2.44
CA SER A 369 23.22 -16.99 -3.38
C SER A 369 22.27 -17.72 -4.33
N ARG A 370 22.41 -19.04 -4.43
CA ARG A 370 21.56 -19.98 -5.18
C ARG A 370 21.11 -21.14 -4.29
N PRO A 371 20.21 -20.89 -3.32
CA PRO A 371 19.86 -21.90 -2.34
C PRO A 371 19.04 -23.03 -2.97
N HIS A 372 19.13 -24.20 -2.35
CA HIS A 372 18.37 -25.40 -2.70
C HIS A 372 17.24 -25.66 -1.70
N SER A 373 17.42 -25.28 -0.44
CA SER A 373 16.40 -25.42 0.60
C SER A 373 16.45 -24.26 1.61
N MET A 374 15.33 -24.04 2.29
CA MET A 374 15.13 -22.90 3.20
C MET A 374 14.32 -23.29 4.43
N ARG A 375 14.61 -22.65 5.57
CA ARG A 375 13.76 -22.59 6.76
C ARG A 375 13.72 -21.17 7.31
N VAL A 376 12.60 -20.78 7.93
CA VAL A 376 12.52 -19.53 8.68
C VAL A 376 12.58 -19.83 10.16
N VAL A 377 13.46 -19.12 10.87
CA VAL A 377 13.68 -19.24 12.31
C VAL A 377 13.33 -17.92 13.00
N ARG A 378 13.07 -17.99 14.30
CA ARG A 378 12.85 -16.80 15.12
C ARG A 378 14.18 -16.12 15.38
N ASP A 379 14.24 -14.82 15.20
CA ASP A 379 15.41 -14.01 15.51
C ASP A 379 14.95 -12.61 15.97
N THR A 380 15.42 -12.16 17.13
CA THR A 380 14.97 -10.89 17.74
C THR A 380 16.00 -9.78 17.59
N THR A 381 16.97 -9.93 16.70
CA THR A 381 17.94 -8.87 16.40
C THR A 381 17.18 -7.62 15.95
N PRO A 382 17.40 -6.46 16.59
CA PRO A 382 16.76 -5.21 16.19
C PRO A 382 17.13 -4.83 14.74
N LEU A 383 16.13 -4.45 13.96
CA LEU A 383 16.29 -4.04 12.56
C LEU A 383 15.88 -2.58 12.36
N GLY A 384 16.70 -1.86 11.59
CA GLY A 384 16.37 -0.55 11.05
C GLY A 384 15.95 -0.73 9.59
N CYS A 385 14.75 -0.27 9.25
CA CYS A 385 14.16 -0.47 7.94
C CYS A 385 13.81 0.86 7.28
N ILE A 386 13.92 0.90 5.95
CA ILE A 386 13.15 1.81 5.10
C ILE A 386 12.11 1.01 4.33
N VAL A 387 10.93 1.59 4.14
CA VAL A 387 9.83 0.99 3.38
C VAL A 387 9.36 1.97 2.32
N SER A 388 9.34 1.55 1.06
CA SER A 388 8.81 2.32 -0.05
C SER A 388 7.32 2.52 0.11
N LEU A 389 6.88 3.77 0.04
CA LEU A 389 5.47 4.13 0.05
C LEU A 389 4.76 3.82 -1.27
N THR A 390 5.52 3.63 -2.36
CA THR A 390 4.95 3.35 -3.68
C THR A 390 4.72 1.87 -3.92
N SER A 391 5.72 1.04 -3.61
CA SER A 391 5.71 -0.41 -3.91
C SER A 391 5.52 -1.30 -2.68
N GLY A 392 5.64 -0.74 -1.47
CA GLY A 392 5.70 -1.52 -0.23
C GLY A 392 6.99 -2.32 -0.06
N ALA A 393 7.95 -2.22 -1.00
CA ALA A 393 9.24 -2.87 -0.88
C ALA A 393 10.01 -2.32 0.33
N LYS A 394 10.74 -3.19 1.03
CA LYS A 394 11.50 -2.81 2.23
C LYS A 394 12.97 -3.16 2.10
N TYR A 395 13.78 -2.48 2.88
CA TYR A 395 15.20 -2.75 3.04
C TYR A 395 15.56 -2.58 4.52
N CYS A 396 15.91 -3.69 5.17
CA CYS A 396 16.10 -3.77 6.62
C CYS A 396 17.50 -4.25 6.94
N LEU A 397 18.19 -3.61 7.87
CA LEU A 397 19.53 -4.01 8.29
C LEU A 397 19.66 -4.06 9.82
N PRO A 398 20.48 -4.96 10.37
CA PRO A 398 20.86 -4.91 11.76
C PRO A 398 21.88 -3.79 12.00
N ALA A 399 22.07 -3.42 13.27
CA ALA A 399 23.05 -2.41 13.66
C ALA A 399 24.47 -2.75 13.17
N GLY A 400 25.19 -1.72 12.71
CA GLY A 400 26.54 -1.84 12.18
C GLY A 400 26.60 -2.12 10.68
N GLN A 401 25.52 -2.63 10.06
CA GLN A 401 25.47 -2.90 8.62
C GLN A 401 25.01 -1.68 7.80
N ARG A 402 25.43 -1.63 6.53
CA ARG A 402 25.07 -0.62 5.53
C ARG A 402 24.63 -1.27 4.22
N SER A 403 23.93 -0.50 3.39
CA SER A 403 23.82 -0.81 1.97
C SER A 403 25.21 -0.85 1.33
N GLY A 404 25.29 -1.38 0.10
CA GLY A 404 26.50 -1.28 -0.70
C GLY A 404 26.88 0.18 -1.01
N ARG A 405 27.38 0.43 -2.22
CA ARG A 405 27.65 1.80 -2.66
C ARG A 405 26.38 2.66 -2.64
N ALA A 406 25.29 2.07 -3.09
CA ALA A 406 23.96 2.65 -3.11
C ALA A 406 22.95 1.63 -2.57
N LEU A 407 21.73 2.09 -2.30
CA LEU A 407 20.58 1.23 -2.09
C LEU A 407 20.30 0.42 -3.37
N PRO A 408 19.74 -0.79 -3.24
CA PRO A 408 19.35 -1.57 -4.40
C PRO A 408 18.28 -0.87 -5.25
N SER A 409 18.26 -1.16 -6.56
CA SER A 409 17.42 -0.46 -7.54
C SER A 409 15.92 -0.47 -7.22
N TRP A 410 15.40 -1.47 -6.51
CA TRP A 410 13.99 -1.56 -6.14
C TRP A 410 13.57 -0.61 -5.02
N ILE A 411 14.52 0.04 -4.32
CA ILE A 411 14.26 1.01 -3.25
C ILE A 411 15.09 2.30 -3.36
N TYR A 412 16.06 2.34 -4.26
CA TYR A 412 16.91 3.49 -4.52
C TYR A 412 16.09 4.71 -4.95
N ALA A 413 16.26 5.83 -4.23
CA ALA A 413 15.57 7.09 -4.48
C ALA A 413 14.02 7.01 -4.51
N ASN A 414 13.44 5.95 -3.94
CA ASN A 414 12.00 5.84 -3.73
C ASN A 414 11.57 6.73 -2.57
N GLU A 415 10.32 7.19 -2.59
CA GLU A 415 9.73 7.82 -1.41
C GLU A 415 9.53 6.79 -0.30
N VAL A 416 10.16 7.00 0.85
CA VAL A 416 10.14 6.03 1.96
C VAL A 416 9.58 6.60 3.26
N GLN A 417 9.20 5.69 4.15
CA GLN A 417 9.18 5.91 5.60
C GLN A 417 10.28 5.07 6.27
N VAL A 418 10.73 5.49 7.46
CA VAL A 418 11.68 4.78 8.31
C VAL A 418 10.92 4.06 9.42
N GLU A 419 11.30 2.81 9.68
CA GLU A 419 10.88 2.02 10.83
C GLU A 419 12.12 1.46 11.53
N ALA A 420 12.52 2.05 12.66
CA ALA A 420 13.66 1.60 13.45
C ALA A 420 13.20 0.97 14.78
N ALA A 421 13.66 -0.24 15.06
CA ALA A 421 13.44 -0.88 16.35
C ALA A 421 14.08 -0.09 17.51
N ALA A 422 13.60 -0.31 18.73
CA ALA A 422 14.13 0.36 19.92
C ALA A 422 15.64 0.10 20.08
N GLY A 423 16.40 1.14 20.47
CA GLY A 423 17.84 1.08 20.71
C GLY A 423 18.71 1.17 19.45
N ILE A 424 18.13 1.28 18.25
CA ILE A 424 18.86 1.47 17.00
C ILE A 424 18.25 2.60 16.16
N ALA A 425 18.99 3.06 15.16
CA ALA A 425 18.55 4.14 14.30
C ALA A 425 18.97 3.91 12.85
N VAL A 426 18.19 4.46 11.92
CA VAL A 426 18.46 4.41 10.49
C VAL A 426 19.14 5.71 10.08
N MET A 427 20.38 5.61 9.61
CA MET A 427 21.12 6.69 8.99
C MET A 427 20.87 6.67 7.47
N LEU A 428 20.40 7.78 6.91
CA LEU A 428 20.14 7.93 5.49
C LEU A 428 21.05 8.98 4.87
N SER A 429 21.33 8.84 3.57
CA SER A 429 21.93 9.87 2.74
C SER A 429 21.12 10.13 1.47
N ASP A 430 21.10 11.37 1.01
CA ASP A 430 20.59 11.79 -0.30
C ASP A 430 21.64 11.60 -1.43
N THR A 431 22.81 11.06 -1.09
CA THR A 431 23.91 10.69 -1.99
C THR A 431 24.29 9.21 -1.84
N ASP A 432 25.03 8.71 -2.81
CA ASP A 432 25.67 7.40 -2.71
C ASP A 432 26.77 7.42 -1.63
N ASP A 433 27.18 6.24 -1.18
CA ASP A 433 28.32 6.01 -0.28
C ASP A 433 28.25 6.67 1.11
N LEU A 434 27.10 7.17 1.53
CA LEU A 434 26.93 7.94 2.77
C LEU A 434 27.89 9.14 2.83
N ALA A 435 28.09 9.80 1.67
CA ALA A 435 29.18 10.73 1.46
C ALA A 435 28.95 12.13 2.08
N PHE A 436 30.06 12.87 2.19
CA PHE A 436 30.09 14.32 2.49
C PHE A 436 29.39 14.76 3.78
N ASN A 437 29.20 13.87 4.76
CA ASN A 437 28.39 14.12 5.96
C ASN A 437 26.96 14.59 5.62
N ARG A 438 26.48 14.30 4.41
CA ARG A 438 25.09 14.50 3.98
C ARG A 438 24.25 13.34 4.48
N VAL A 439 24.24 13.19 5.80
CA VAL A 439 23.58 12.11 6.50
C VAL A 439 22.78 12.65 7.67
N ALA A 440 21.65 11.99 7.95
CA ALA A 440 20.83 12.22 9.14
C ALA A 440 20.37 10.86 9.71
N THR A 441 20.11 10.83 11.02
CA THR A 441 19.75 9.61 11.75
C THR A 441 18.32 9.70 12.26
N PHE A 442 17.54 8.65 12.06
CA PHE A 442 16.11 8.59 12.33
C PHE A 442 15.77 7.39 13.22
N THR A 443 14.85 7.60 14.16
CA THR A 443 14.48 6.60 15.19
C THR A 443 12.99 6.32 15.14
N GLY A 444 12.57 5.15 15.64
CA GLY A 444 11.17 4.75 15.64
C GLY A 444 10.52 4.80 14.25
N LEU A 445 9.25 5.19 14.20
CA LEU A 445 8.55 5.51 12.96
C LEU A 445 8.83 6.97 12.58
N THR A 446 9.55 7.20 11.50
CA THR A 446 9.69 8.53 10.88
C THR A 446 9.06 8.50 9.50
N GLN A 447 8.03 9.32 9.27
CA GLN A 447 7.26 9.28 8.02
C GLN A 447 7.88 10.19 6.97
N ASN A 448 7.43 10.05 5.73
CA ASN A 448 8.09 10.65 4.58
C ASN A 448 8.20 12.17 4.66
N TRP A 449 7.18 12.85 5.19
CA TRP A 449 7.18 14.31 5.31
C TRP A 449 8.27 14.80 6.26
N GLU A 450 8.48 14.12 7.38
CA GLU A 450 9.50 14.44 8.38
C GLU A 450 10.92 14.25 7.83
N LEU A 451 11.09 13.48 6.76
CA LEU A 451 12.39 13.27 6.09
C LEU A 451 12.74 14.38 5.10
N LYS A 452 11.77 15.20 4.64
CA LYS A 452 11.99 16.19 3.55
C LYS A 452 12.86 17.38 3.92
N LYS A 453 12.96 17.69 5.21
CA LYS A 453 13.75 18.82 5.71
C LYS A 453 14.36 18.47 7.06
N ALA A 454 15.30 17.54 7.03
CA ALA A 454 16.01 17.10 8.23
C ALA A 454 17.42 17.67 8.27
N LYS A 455 17.88 18.00 9.48
CA LYS A 455 19.21 18.55 9.72
C LYS A 455 20.26 17.46 9.50
N ALA A 456 21.09 17.64 8.48
CA ALA A 456 22.21 16.77 8.18
C ALA A 456 23.42 17.09 9.04
N TRP A 457 24.35 16.14 9.14
CA TRP A 457 25.58 16.29 9.95
C TRP A 457 26.55 17.36 9.43
N ASN A 458 26.48 17.68 8.13
CA ASN A 458 27.20 18.83 7.56
C ASN A 458 26.58 20.19 7.94
N GLY A 459 25.45 20.21 8.67
CA GLY A 459 24.77 21.42 9.09
C GLY A 459 23.75 21.96 8.10
N GLU A 460 23.52 21.31 6.96
CA GLU A 460 22.48 21.70 6.00
C GLU A 460 21.13 21.05 6.32
N ASP A 461 20.03 21.68 5.89
CA ASP A 461 18.71 21.02 5.90
C ASP A 461 18.54 20.30 4.55
N LEU A 462 18.48 18.96 4.58
CA LEU A 462 18.44 18.11 3.39
C LEU A 462 17.16 17.26 3.32
N ASP A 463 16.86 16.76 2.12
CA ASP A 463 15.74 15.86 1.84
C ASP A 463 16.22 14.40 1.83
N PHE A 464 15.88 13.66 2.88
CA PHE A 464 16.13 12.23 3.01
C PHE A 464 14.90 11.37 2.71
N SER A 465 13.82 11.98 2.20
CA SER A 465 12.57 11.30 1.89
C SER A 465 12.70 10.34 0.70
N ARG A 466 13.79 10.51 -0.09
CA ARG A 466 14.20 9.67 -1.23
C ARG A 466 15.68 9.28 -1.11
N PRO A 467 16.04 8.42 -0.15
CA PRO A 467 17.44 8.14 0.15
C PRO A 467 18.11 7.35 -0.97
N LYS A 468 19.42 7.51 -1.09
CA LYS A 468 20.27 6.79 -2.04
C LYS A 468 21.20 5.78 -1.39
N SER A 469 21.55 5.99 -0.13
CA SER A 469 22.33 5.04 0.67
C SER A 469 21.87 5.04 2.13
N MET A 470 22.11 3.92 2.82
CA MET A 470 21.62 3.70 4.19
C MET A 470 22.64 2.94 5.05
N ARG A 471 22.67 3.24 6.34
CA ARG A 471 23.31 2.44 7.39
C ARG A 471 22.40 2.34 8.61
N VAL A 472 22.51 1.27 9.38
CA VAL A 472 21.87 1.17 10.70
C VAL A 472 22.93 1.30 11.78
N VAL A 473 22.67 2.17 12.76
CA VAL A 473 23.58 2.50 13.86
C VAL A 473 22.94 2.17 15.20
N GLN A 474 23.79 1.89 16.19
CA GLN A 474 23.37 1.78 17.59
C GLN A 474 23.08 3.19 18.13
N GLN A 475 22.03 3.35 18.94
CA GLN A 475 21.75 4.60 19.65
C GLN A 475 22.67 4.81 20.85
#